data_AF-A0A258FIF8-F1
#
_entry.id   AF-A0A258FIF8-F1
#
_cell.length_a   1.000
_cell.length_b   1.000
_cell.length_c   1.000
_cell.angle_alpha   90.00
_cell.angle_beta   90.00
_cell.angle_gamma   90.00
#
_symmetry.space_group_name_H-M   'P 1'
#
loop_
_entity.id
_entity.type
_entity.pdbx_description
1 polymer ?
#
loop_
_entity_poly.entity_id
_entity_poly.type
_entity_poly.pdbx_seq_one_letter_code
_entity_poly.pdbx_strand_id
1 'polypeptide(L)'
;MPQSTSLFTDVESKVVGTSAVVIYSPAGKKRNRFPEGVVEVYPSETEALAHADPAKSRHAALASGPSRSSEGFKLFYLVRWLED
;
A
#
# COMPACT_ATOMS: atom_id res chain seq x y z
N MET A 1 32.63 1.56 29.46
CA MET A 1 31.27 2.13 29.32
C MET A 1 30.57 1.35 28.22
N PRO A 2 29.40 0.75 28.47
CA PRO A 2 28.76 -0.15 27.52
C PRO A 2 28.19 0.61 26.32
N GLN A 3 28.37 0.03 25.13
CA GLN A 3 27.82 0.52 23.87
C GLN A 3 26.29 0.58 23.93
N SER A 4 25.70 1.72 23.58
CA SER A 4 24.28 1.80 23.27
C SER A 4 24.00 0.99 22.01
N THR A 5 23.53 -0.24 22.23
CA THR A 5 22.79 -0.98 21.20
C THR A 5 21.44 -0.28 21.04
N SER A 6 21.24 0.35 19.89
CA SER A 6 19.90 0.75 19.42
C SER A 6 19.90 0.59 17.90
N LEU A 7 20.20 -0.64 17.48
CA LEU A 7 20.15 -1.14 16.10
C LEU A 7 18.84 -1.88 15.80
N PHE A 8 17.79 -1.63 16.59
CA PHE A 8 16.47 -2.23 16.41
C PHE A 8 15.41 -1.14 16.31
N THR A 9 15.47 -0.35 15.23
CA THR A 9 14.25 0.24 14.71
C THR A 9 14.29 0.08 13.20
N ASP A 10 13.43 -0.81 12.74
CA ASP A 10 13.03 -0.99 11.35
C ASP A 10 14.10 -1.52 10.38
N VAL A 11 14.38 -2.82 10.52
CA VAL A 11 14.88 -3.67 9.44
C VAL A 11 13.69 -4.37 8.79
N GLU A 12 12.66 -3.65 8.36
CA GLU A 12 11.59 -4.27 7.57
C GLU A 12 11.56 -3.70 6.16
N SER A 13 12.40 -4.35 5.36
CA SER A 13 11.92 -4.86 4.08
C SER A 13 11.71 -3.77 3.03
N LYS A 14 12.83 -3.41 2.41
CA LYS A 14 12.93 -2.94 1.03
C LYS A 14 12.41 -4.05 0.07
N VAL A 15 11.15 -4.42 0.19
CA VAL A 15 10.47 -5.40 -0.66
C VAL A 15 10.26 -4.75 -2.02
N VAL A 16 11.12 -5.12 -2.96
CA VAL A 16 10.89 -5.10 -4.42
C VAL A 16 9.72 -4.19 -4.85
N GLY A 17 9.97 -2.88 -4.97
CA GLY A 17 9.09 -1.91 -5.62
C GLY A 17 7.60 -1.97 -5.22
N THR A 18 7.31 -2.14 -3.94
CA THR A 18 5.96 -2.02 -3.39
C THR A 18 5.81 -0.70 -2.65
N SER A 19 4.64 -0.09 -2.76
CA SER A 19 4.31 1.15 -2.06
C SER A 19 3.05 0.94 -1.25
N ALA A 20 3.01 1.57 -0.07
CA ALA A 20 1.83 1.61 0.75
C ALA A 20 0.76 2.41 0.00
N VAL A 21 -0.44 1.84 -0.10
CA VAL A 21 -1.55 2.48 -0.79
C VAL A 21 -2.86 2.30 -0.02
N VAL A 22 -3.77 3.25 -0.17
CA VAL A 22 -5.16 3.10 0.25
C VAL A 22 -6.00 2.87 -1.00
N ILE A 23 -6.70 1.75 -1.02
CA ILE A 23 -7.54 1.36 -2.13
C ILE A 23 -8.99 1.56 -1.74
N TYR A 24 -9.70 2.37 -2.54
CA TYR A 24 -11.14 2.51 -2.42
C TYR A 24 -11.84 1.37 -3.17
N SER A 25 -12.45 0.44 -2.44
CA SER A 25 -13.17 -0.70 -3.01
C SER A 25 -14.56 -0.88 -2.40
N PRO A 26 -15.56 -0.06 -2.80
CA PRO A 26 -16.95 -0.23 -2.37
C PRO A 26 -17.58 -1.54 -2.87
N ALA A 27 -16.99 -2.13 -3.92
CA ALA A 27 -17.42 -3.41 -4.48
C ALA A 27 -16.77 -4.64 -3.79
N GLY A 28 -15.95 -4.43 -2.75
CA GLY A 28 -15.29 -5.48 -1.97
C GLY A 28 -13.90 -5.91 -2.47
N LYS A 29 -13.25 -6.85 -1.75
CA LYS A 29 -11.86 -7.30 -1.96
C LYS A 29 -11.68 -8.34 -3.10
N LYS A 30 -12.58 -8.37 -4.11
CA LYS A 30 -12.53 -9.36 -5.22
C LYS A 30 -11.58 -9.00 -6.36
N ARG A 31 -11.06 -7.77 -6.41
CA ARG A 31 -10.14 -7.30 -7.46
C ARG A 31 -8.72 -7.26 -6.92
N ASN A 32 -7.77 -7.68 -7.75
CA ASN A 32 -6.33 -7.63 -7.47
C ASN A 32 -5.62 -6.52 -8.29
N ARG A 33 -6.37 -5.81 -9.13
CA ARG A 33 -5.87 -4.76 -10.01
C ARG A 33 -6.75 -3.53 -9.85
N PHE A 34 -6.10 -2.40 -9.60
CA PHE A 34 -6.78 -1.15 -9.31
C PHE A 34 -6.14 -0.02 -10.14
N PRO A 35 -6.94 0.82 -10.81
CA PRO A 35 -6.42 2.00 -11.50
C PRO A 35 -5.96 3.06 -10.50
N GLU A 36 -5.04 3.94 -10.89
CA GLU A 36 -4.57 5.04 -10.02
C GLU A 36 -5.70 5.92 -9.49
N GLY A 37 -6.82 6.02 -10.20
CA GLY A 37 -7.97 6.81 -9.75
C GLY A 37 -8.67 6.30 -8.49
N VAL A 38 -8.43 5.05 -8.07
CA VAL A 38 -8.96 4.48 -6.81
C VAL A 38 -7.86 4.05 -5.84
N VAL A 39 -6.61 4.35 -6.17
CA VAL A 39 -5.42 3.95 -5.40
C VAL A 39 -4.66 5.20 -5.03
N GLU A 40 -4.56 5.46 -3.74
CA GLU A 40 -3.83 6.58 -3.22
C GLU A 40 -2.53 6.10 -2.60
N VAL A 41 -1.40 6.56 -3.12
CA VAL A 41 -0.07 6.11 -2.68
C VAL A 41 0.39 6.95 -1.50
N TYR A 42 0.83 6.28 -0.45
CA TYR A 42 1.36 6.88 0.77
C TYR A 42 2.85 6.55 0.90
N PRO A 43 3.63 7.43 1.55
CA PRO A 43 5.06 7.20 1.74
C PRO A 43 5.33 6.12 2.81
N SER A 44 4.32 5.73 3.61
CA SER A 44 4.47 4.74 4.67
C SER A 44 3.18 3.96 4.91
N GLU A 45 3.34 2.70 5.34
CA GLU A 45 2.22 1.81 5.68
C GLU A 45 1.39 2.36 6.83
N THR A 46 2.02 3.01 7.81
CA THR A 46 1.34 3.68 8.93
C THR A 46 0.41 4.79 8.46
N GLU A 47 0.82 5.62 7.49
CA GLU A 47 -0.06 6.65 6.93
C GLU A 47 -1.20 6.01 6.13
N ALA A 48 -0.91 5.00 5.30
CA ALA A 48 -1.95 4.28 4.59
C ALA A 48 -2.99 3.67 5.55
N LEU A 49 -2.55 3.08 6.66
CA LEU A 49 -3.43 2.53 7.70
C LEU A 49 -4.21 3.62 8.45
N ALA A 50 -3.59 4.75 8.74
CA ALA A 50 -4.28 5.89 9.37
C ALA A 50 -5.36 6.49 8.47
N HIS A 51 -5.16 6.42 7.15
CA HIS A 51 -6.12 6.86 6.14
C HIS A 51 -7.08 5.75 5.68
N ALA A 52 -6.82 4.50 6.07
CA ALA A 52 -7.73 3.41 5.84
C ALA A 52 -8.97 3.58 6.70
N ASP A 53 -10.11 3.32 6.10
CA ASP A 53 -11.41 3.67 6.63
C ASP A 53 -12.37 2.58 6.11
N PRO A 54 -12.44 1.42 6.80
CA PRO A 54 -13.29 0.32 6.36
C PRO A 54 -14.77 0.75 6.30
N ALA A 55 -15.18 1.70 7.15
CA ALA A 55 -16.50 2.33 7.11
C ALA A 55 -16.78 3.09 5.79
N LYS A 56 -15.75 3.65 5.15
CA LYS A 56 -15.84 4.33 3.85
C LYS A 56 -15.36 3.45 2.70
N SER A 57 -15.26 2.13 2.89
CA SER A 57 -14.74 1.20 1.87
C SER A 57 -13.31 1.54 1.39
N ARG A 58 -12.50 2.15 2.26
CA ARG A 58 -11.10 2.47 2.02
C ARG A 58 -10.24 1.50 2.81
N HIS A 59 -9.37 0.79 2.12
CA HIS A 59 -8.63 -0.31 2.71
C HIS A 59 -7.13 -0.11 2.45
N ALA A 60 -6.33 -0.11 3.50
CA ALA A 60 -4.87 -0.05 3.37
C ALA A 60 -4.36 -1.36 2.76
N ALA A 61 -3.44 -1.22 1.82
CA ALA A 61 -2.83 -2.31 1.11
C ALA A 61 -1.41 -1.95 0.66
N LEU A 62 -0.62 -2.98 0.37
CA LEU A 62 0.58 -2.83 -0.42
C LEU A 62 0.24 -3.13 -1.88
N ALA A 63 0.64 -2.23 -2.76
CA ALA A 63 0.55 -2.43 -4.19
C ALA A 63 1.90 -2.23 -4.86
N SER A 64 2.12 -2.95 -5.95
CA SER A 64 3.26 -2.73 -6.84
C SER A 64 2.79 -2.02 -8.11
N GLY A 65 3.46 -0.94 -8.47
CA GLY A 65 3.08 -0.05 -9.57
C GLY A 65 3.75 1.31 -9.44
N PRO A 66 3.58 2.22 -10.42
CA PRO A 66 2.57 2.20 -11.47
C PRO A 66 3.04 1.48 -12.76
N SER A 67 2.36 0.41 -13.15
CA SER A 67 2.54 -0.12 -14.52
C SER A 67 1.70 0.69 -15.49
N ARG A 68 2.36 1.36 -16.42
CA ARG A 68 1.72 2.11 -17.50
C ARG A 68 1.19 1.13 -18.56
N SER A 69 -0.13 1.02 -18.71
CA SER A 69 -0.74 0.33 -19.84
C SER A 69 -0.52 1.12 -21.13
N SER A 70 -0.51 0.45 -22.28
CA SER A 70 -0.39 1.09 -23.59
C SER A 70 -1.51 2.10 -23.89
N GLU A 71 -2.67 1.96 -23.25
CA GLU A 71 -3.77 2.94 -23.29
C GLU A 71 -3.58 4.16 -22.36
N GLY A 72 -2.43 4.31 -21.68
CA GLY A 72 -2.12 5.48 -20.85
C GLY A 72 -2.63 5.41 -19.41
N PHE A 73 -3.35 4.36 -19.03
CA PHE A 73 -3.78 4.15 -17.64
C PHE A 73 -2.65 3.55 -16.80
N LYS A 74 -2.46 4.06 -15.58
CA LYS A 74 -1.60 3.42 -14.59
C LYS A 74 -2.42 2.44 -13.76
N LEU A 75 -1.97 1.19 -13.75
CA LEU A 75 -2.54 0.13 -12.93
C LEU A 75 -1.59 -0.20 -11.80
N PHE A 76 -2.17 -0.39 -10.63
CA PHE A 76 -1.54 -0.92 -9.44
C PHE A 76 -2.00 -2.35 -9.23
N TYR A 77 -1.03 -3.22 -8.98
CA TYR A 77 -1.27 -4.61 -8.65
C TYR A 77 -1.27 -4.74 -7.14
N LEU A 78 -2.40 -5.15 -6.58
CA LEU A 78 -2.50 -5.48 -5.16
C LEU A 78 -1.55 -6.63 -4.84
N VAL A 79 -0.63 -6.40 -3.91
CA VAL A 79 0.27 -7.42 -3.37
C VAL A 79 -0.40 -8.08 -2.16
N ARG A 80 -0.84 -7.27 -1.18
CA ARG A 80 -1.54 -7.74 0.02
C ARG A 80 -2.31 -6.60 0.68
N TRP A 81 -3.36 -6.93 1.43
CA TRP A 81 -3.99 -5.99 2.35
C TRP A 81 -3.13 -5.82 3.61
N LEU A 82 -3.13 -4.61 4.17
CA LEU A 82 -2.47 -4.28 5.44
C LEU A 82 -3.42 -4.33 6.63
N GLU A 83 -4.72 -4.27 6.36
CA GLU A 83 -5.77 -4.53 7.35
C GLU A 83 -5.95 -6.04 7.52
N ASP A 84 -5.57 -6.54 8.70
CA ASP A 84 -5.81 -7.91 9.18
C ASP A 84 -7.29 -8.11 9.55
#